data_AF-A0A2W5YB38-F1
#
_entry.id   AF-A0A2W5YB38-F1
#
_cell.length_a   1.000
_cell.length_b   1.000
_cell.length_c   1.000
_cell.angle_alpha   90.00
_cell.angle_beta   90.00
_cell.angle_gamma   90.00
#
_symmetry.space_group_name_H-M   'P 1'
#
loop_
_entity.id
_entity.type
_entity.pdbx_description
1 polymer ?
#
loop_
_entity_poly.entity_id
_entity_poly.type
_entity_poly.pdbx_seq_one_letter_code
_entity_poly.pdbx_strand_id
1 'polypeptide(L)'
;MAVRQRAGVEAPAPGLVFDHVQIAVADLVAAAARFHADYGLRSIAGGRHPGRGTANRIIPLGDCYLELITIADEDEAERHPASRRVVRAVADGTLFPVWIATVDDLAAERERLLRLRLPLPALTEGSRTKPDGSRLEWRMQELVADGEPSPLPFLIEWQVPAEQYPGWLPPADPQRRVRFRSLLLSDPDPARARSLLGEVLKGQAGWWSVEEGEAGVREVRLAGPRGPIRLSSV
;
A
#
# COMPACT_ATOMS: atom_id res chain seq x y z
N MET A 1 36.42 16.61 15.44
CA MET A 1 35.95 15.29 15.91
C MET A 1 35.10 14.68 14.82
N ALA A 2 35.55 13.57 14.24
CA ALA A 2 34.89 12.90 13.12
C ALA A 2 33.67 12.10 13.59
N VAL A 3 32.49 12.41 13.04
CA VAL A 3 31.28 11.59 13.21
C VAL A 3 31.48 10.33 12.36
N ARG A 4 31.60 9.18 13.02
CA ARG A 4 31.65 7.87 12.36
C ARG A 4 30.29 7.60 11.70
N GLN A 5 30.25 7.54 10.38
CA GLN A 5 29.16 6.91 9.63
C GLN A 5 29.03 5.46 10.09
N ARG A 6 27.83 5.05 10.52
CA ARG A 6 27.50 3.64 10.75
C ARG A 6 27.01 3.06 9.43
N ALA A 7 27.66 1.98 9.01
CA ALA A 7 27.28 1.16 7.87
C ALA A 7 25.98 0.39 8.16
N GLY A 8 25.16 0.20 7.12
CA GLY A 8 24.37 -1.03 6.98
C GLY A 8 22.85 -0.95 7.11
N VAL A 9 22.19 0.08 6.59
CA VAL A 9 20.89 -0.06 5.91
C VAL A 9 20.94 0.92 4.74
N GLU A 10 21.09 0.42 3.51
CA GLU A 10 20.83 1.27 2.34
C GLU A 10 19.39 1.74 2.45
N ALA A 11 19.18 3.06 2.52
CA ALA A 11 17.88 3.64 2.26
C ALA A 11 17.41 3.10 0.90
N PRO A 12 16.11 2.78 0.72
CA PRO A 12 15.61 2.39 -0.60
C PRO A 12 16.07 3.44 -1.62
N ALA A 13 16.47 2.98 -2.80
CA ALA A 13 16.98 3.87 -3.85
C ALA A 13 15.98 5.02 -4.08
N PRO A 14 16.45 6.28 -4.23
CA PRO A 14 15.56 7.42 -4.42
C PRO A 14 14.68 7.18 -5.65
N GLY A 15 13.35 7.21 -5.47
CA GLY A 15 12.42 6.83 -6.52
C GLY A 15 11.07 6.31 -6.03
N LEU A 16 10.11 6.32 -6.95
CA LEU A 16 8.78 5.80 -6.70
C LEU A 16 8.82 4.27 -6.63
N VAL A 17 8.45 3.65 -5.51
CA VAL A 17 8.54 2.19 -5.33
C VAL A 17 7.26 1.62 -4.72
N PHE A 18 6.96 0.33 -4.95
CA PHE A 18 5.86 -0.35 -4.27
C PHE A 18 6.02 -0.23 -2.75
N ASP A 19 5.01 0.32 -2.07
CA ASP A 19 5.02 0.50 -0.62
C ASP A 19 4.21 -0.60 0.07
N HIS A 20 2.94 -0.71 -0.31
CA HIS A 20 2.04 -1.73 0.22
C HIS A 20 0.82 -1.92 -0.66
N VAL A 21 0.04 -2.92 -0.30
CA VAL A 21 -1.29 -3.17 -0.85
C VAL A 21 -2.25 -3.42 0.29
N GLN A 22 -3.44 -2.84 0.16
CA GLN A 22 -4.54 -3.06 1.11
C GLN A 22 -5.22 -4.38 0.82
N ILE A 23 -5.59 -5.07 1.89
CA ILE A 23 -6.38 -6.30 1.88
C ILE A 23 -7.62 -6.03 2.74
N ALA A 24 -8.75 -5.80 2.08
CA ALA A 24 -10.02 -5.61 2.75
C ALA A 24 -10.43 -6.90 3.47
N VAL A 25 -10.80 -6.75 4.75
CA VAL A 25 -11.20 -7.86 5.62
C VAL A 25 -12.39 -7.46 6.49
N ALA A 26 -13.29 -8.39 6.76
CA ALA A 26 -14.42 -8.16 7.65
C ALA A 26 -13.99 -8.06 9.13
N ASP A 27 -13.00 -8.88 9.53
CA ASP A 27 -12.47 -8.89 10.90
C ASP A 27 -10.94 -8.95 10.89
N LEU A 28 -10.31 -7.97 11.52
CA LEU A 28 -8.85 -7.84 11.56
C LEU A 28 -8.15 -8.96 12.34
N VAL A 29 -8.75 -9.45 13.42
CA VAL A 29 -8.15 -10.46 14.30
C VAL A 29 -8.23 -11.82 13.63
N ALA A 30 -9.38 -12.18 13.10
CA ALA A 30 -9.59 -13.41 12.34
C ALA A 30 -8.71 -13.45 11.09
N ALA A 31 -8.64 -12.34 10.34
CA ALA A 31 -7.75 -12.26 9.18
C ALA A 31 -6.27 -12.40 9.56
N ALA A 32 -5.83 -11.74 10.64
CA ALA A 32 -4.48 -11.88 11.14
C ALA A 32 -4.14 -13.34 11.52
N ALA A 33 -5.06 -14.03 12.20
CA ALA A 33 -4.89 -15.44 12.56
C ALA A 33 -4.79 -16.33 11.30
N ARG A 34 -5.65 -16.09 10.30
CA ARG A 34 -5.63 -16.82 9.02
C ARG A 34 -4.31 -16.63 8.26
N PHE A 35 -3.86 -15.38 8.10
CA PHE A 35 -2.57 -15.10 7.45
C PHE A 35 -1.38 -15.76 8.15
N HIS A 36 -1.44 -15.84 9.49
CA HIS A 36 -0.43 -16.55 10.25
C HIS A 36 -0.49 -18.07 10.01
N ALA A 37 -1.68 -18.68 10.09
CA ALA A 37 -1.85 -20.12 9.89
C ALA A 37 -1.47 -20.56 8.47
N ASP A 38 -1.98 -19.87 7.45
CA ASP A 38 -1.82 -20.27 6.06
C ASP A 38 -0.41 -19.93 5.55
N TYR A 39 0.04 -18.70 5.80
CA TYR A 39 1.25 -18.16 5.18
C TYR A 39 2.42 -17.98 6.15
N GLY A 40 2.22 -18.17 7.45
CA GLY A 40 3.27 -17.93 8.46
C GLY A 40 3.55 -16.44 8.66
N LEU A 41 2.66 -15.57 8.15
CA LEU A 41 2.82 -14.12 8.17
C LEU A 41 2.23 -13.56 9.46
N ARG A 42 3.08 -12.95 10.29
CA ARG A 42 2.66 -12.27 11.51
C ARG A 42 2.25 -10.85 11.18
N SER A 43 1.14 -10.42 11.78
CA SER A 43 0.72 -9.03 11.77
C SER A 43 0.97 -8.35 13.11
N ILE A 44 1.25 -7.05 13.06
CA ILE A 44 1.31 -6.16 14.22
C ILE A 44 0.07 -5.27 14.26
N ALA A 45 -0.23 -4.73 15.46
CA ALA A 45 -1.28 -3.75 15.60
C ALA A 45 -0.96 -2.53 14.73
N GLY A 46 -1.93 -2.13 13.90
CA GLY A 46 -1.89 -0.85 13.23
C GLY A 46 -2.63 0.18 14.09
N GLY A 47 -3.87 0.50 13.69
CA GLY A 47 -4.79 1.30 14.49
C GLY A 47 -5.89 1.94 13.65
N ARG A 48 -6.64 2.87 14.24
CA ARG A 48 -7.71 3.62 13.56
C ARG A 48 -7.13 4.76 12.72
N HIS A 49 -7.81 5.10 11.64
CA HIS A 49 -7.55 6.29 10.82
C HIS A 49 -8.63 7.34 11.13
N PRO A 50 -8.36 8.31 12.03
CA PRO A 50 -9.32 9.38 12.31
C PRO A 50 -9.67 10.15 11.04
N GLY A 51 -10.94 10.51 10.85
CA GLY A 51 -11.42 11.17 9.63
C GLY A 51 -11.66 10.26 8.44
N ARG A 52 -11.36 8.95 8.56
CA ARG A 52 -11.50 7.96 7.47
C ARG A 52 -12.40 6.79 7.79
N GLY A 53 -12.81 6.58 9.04
CA GLY A 53 -13.71 5.48 9.42
C GLY A 53 -13.12 4.08 9.23
N THR A 54 -11.79 3.95 9.06
CA THR A 54 -11.13 2.66 8.83
C THR A 54 -10.17 2.30 9.96
N ALA A 55 -9.91 1.01 10.12
CA ALA A 55 -8.86 0.49 11.00
C ALA A 55 -8.06 -0.59 10.29
N ASN A 56 -6.81 -0.79 10.72
CA ASN A 56 -5.93 -1.77 10.07
C ASN A 56 -5.07 -2.60 11.04
N ARG A 57 -4.44 -3.62 10.46
CA ARG A 57 -3.27 -4.34 10.99
C ARG A 57 -2.23 -4.44 9.89
N ILE A 58 -0.96 -4.45 10.28
CA ILE A 58 0.15 -4.40 9.33
C ILE A 58 0.87 -5.75 9.32
N ILE A 59 1.12 -6.30 8.14
CA ILE A 59 2.02 -7.45 7.93
C ILE A 59 3.32 -6.91 7.32
N PRO A 60 4.35 -6.62 8.14
CA PRO A 60 5.59 -6.02 7.66
C PRO A 60 6.45 -7.02 6.88
N LEU A 61 7.09 -6.62 5.77
CA LEU A 61 7.93 -7.49 4.94
C LEU A 61 9.40 -7.05 4.86
N GLY A 62 9.73 -5.91 5.49
CA GLY A 62 11.06 -5.33 5.61
C GLY A 62 11.17 -4.00 4.86
N ASP A 63 10.84 -4.01 3.57
CA ASP A 63 10.89 -2.89 2.63
C ASP A 63 9.51 -2.46 2.11
N CYS A 64 8.49 -3.29 2.34
CA CYS A 64 7.09 -3.08 2.00
C CYS A 64 6.20 -3.76 3.06
N TYR A 65 4.88 -3.70 2.90
CA TYR A 65 3.96 -4.45 3.76
C TYR A 65 2.65 -4.82 3.08
N LEU A 66 1.86 -5.69 3.74
CA LEU A 66 0.43 -5.85 3.46
C LEU A 66 -0.36 -5.14 4.55
N GLU A 67 -1.39 -4.38 4.16
CA GLU A 67 -2.28 -3.70 5.09
C GLU A 67 -3.61 -4.46 5.16
N LEU A 68 -3.87 -5.17 6.25
CA LEU A 68 -5.21 -5.69 6.51
C LEU A 68 -6.08 -4.51 6.93
N ILE A 69 -7.15 -4.19 6.21
CA ILE A 69 -7.97 -3.00 6.45
C ILE A 69 -9.46 -3.36 6.56
N THR A 70 -10.18 -2.68 7.46
CA THR A 70 -11.61 -2.86 7.67
C THR A 70 -12.30 -1.53 7.98
N ILE A 71 -13.64 -1.54 8.00
CA ILE A 71 -14.47 -0.42 8.42
C ILE A 71 -14.62 -0.42 9.95
N ALA A 72 -14.28 0.70 10.56
CA ALA A 72 -14.30 0.92 12.01
C ALA A 72 -15.40 1.91 12.44
N ASP A 73 -15.86 2.74 11.50
CA ASP A 73 -16.99 3.67 11.60
C ASP A 73 -17.54 3.87 10.18
N GLU A 74 -18.72 3.34 9.89
CA GLU A 74 -19.31 3.33 8.55
C GLU A 74 -19.70 4.73 8.09
N ASP A 75 -20.35 5.51 8.94
CA ASP A 75 -20.75 6.89 8.66
C ASP A 75 -19.53 7.76 8.31
N GLU A 76 -18.43 7.62 9.04
CA GLU A 76 -17.18 8.31 8.74
C GLU A 76 -16.52 7.83 7.45
N ALA A 77 -16.55 6.52 7.19
CA ALA A 77 -16.00 5.94 5.98
C ALA A 77 -16.76 6.39 4.72
N GLU A 78 -18.08 6.47 4.76
CA GLU A 78 -18.89 6.90 3.62
C GLU A 78 -18.66 8.37 3.21
N ARG A 79 -18.19 9.20 4.14
CA ARG A 79 -17.87 10.61 3.86
C ARG A 79 -16.54 10.80 3.14
N HIS A 80 -15.66 9.81 3.11
CA HIS A 80 -14.33 9.93 2.49
C HIS A 80 -14.20 9.08 1.20
N PRO A 81 -13.87 9.67 0.04
CA PRO A 81 -13.73 8.96 -1.24
C PRO A 81 -12.88 7.68 -1.20
N ALA A 82 -11.64 7.75 -0.71
CA ALA A 82 -10.79 6.57 -0.54
C ALA A 82 -11.41 5.47 0.34
N SER A 83 -12.08 5.84 1.43
CA SER A 83 -12.71 4.88 2.33
C SER A 83 -13.90 4.17 1.69
N ARG A 84 -14.60 4.79 0.74
CA ARG A 84 -15.67 4.12 -0.04
C ARG A 84 -15.18 2.91 -0.81
N ARG A 85 -13.91 2.88 -1.26
CA ARG A 85 -13.33 1.68 -1.88
C ARG A 85 -13.18 0.54 -0.88
N VAL A 86 -12.79 0.87 0.34
CA VAL A 86 -12.72 -0.11 1.43
C VAL A 86 -14.12 -0.62 1.79
N VAL A 87 -15.13 0.26 1.86
CA VAL A 87 -16.53 -0.11 2.11
C VAL A 87 -17.01 -1.11 1.05
N ARG A 88 -16.87 -0.76 -0.24
CA ARG A 88 -17.23 -1.64 -1.36
C ARG A 88 -16.46 -2.97 -1.30
N ALA A 89 -15.15 -2.93 -1.11
CA ALA A 89 -14.32 -4.13 -1.06
C ALA A 89 -14.71 -5.08 0.10
N VAL A 90 -15.03 -4.53 1.28
CA VAL A 90 -15.52 -5.33 2.41
C VAL A 90 -16.91 -5.91 2.13
N ALA A 91 -17.81 -5.13 1.51
CA ALA A 91 -19.17 -5.56 1.20
C ALA A 91 -19.22 -6.64 0.09
N ASP A 92 -18.46 -6.43 -0.99
CA ASP A 92 -18.44 -7.29 -2.17
C ASP A 92 -17.46 -8.46 -2.04
N GLY A 93 -16.68 -8.50 -0.96
CA GLY A 93 -15.62 -9.50 -0.75
C GLY A 93 -14.43 -9.35 -1.70
N THR A 94 -14.28 -8.20 -2.37
CA THR A 94 -13.09 -7.91 -3.18
C THR A 94 -11.89 -7.69 -2.26
N LEU A 95 -10.75 -8.31 -2.58
CA LEU A 95 -9.60 -8.29 -1.68
C LEU A 95 -8.85 -6.96 -1.66
N PHE A 96 -8.66 -6.31 -2.81
CA PHE A 96 -7.65 -5.26 -2.94
C PHE A 96 -8.26 -3.91 -3.33
N PRO A 97 -8.68 -3.07 -2.35
CA PRO A 97 -9.30 -1.78 -2.65
C PRO A 97 -8.30 -0.78 -3.24
N VAL A 98 -7.04 -0.82 -2.79
CA VAL A 98 -5.99 0.15 -3.16
C VAL A 98 -4.61 -0.51 -3.04
N TRP A 99 -3.68 -0.10 -3.90
CA TRP A 99 -2.25 -0.30 -3.69
C TRP A 99 -1.52 1.05 -3.70
N ILE A 100 -0.37 1.08 -3.04
CA ILE A 100 0.31 2.32 -2.69
C ILE A 100 1.76 2.24 -3.16
N ALA A 101 2.26 3.35 -3.69
CA ALA A 101 3.65 3.55 -4.01
C ALA A 101 4.24 4.73 -3.22
N THR A 102 5.42 4.54 -2.64
CA THR A 102 6.14 5.58 -1.89
C THR A 102 6.86 6.51 -2.83
N VAL A 103 6.91 7.79 -2.48
CA VAL A 103 7.69 8.83 -3.16
C VAL A 103 8.46 9.68 -2.14
N ASP A 104 9.61 10.21 -2.55
CA ASP A 104 10.46 11.02 -1.68
C ASP A 104 9.98 12.47 -1.55
N ASP A 105 9.41 13.04 -2.63
CA ASP A 105 8.85 14.39 -2.68
C ASP A 105 7.52 14.37 -3.41
N LEU A 106 6.43 14.38 -2.63
CA LEU A 106 5.08 14.32 -3.17
C LEU A 106 4.68 15.58 -3.93
N ALA A 107 5.25 16.75 -3.58
CA ALA A 107 4.93 18.00 -4.23
C ALA A 107 5.53 18.04 -5.64
N ALA A 108 6.81 17.71 -5.77
CA ALA A 108 7.47 17.60 -7.07
C ALA A 108 6.81 16.51 -7.94
N GLU A 109 6.41 15.38 -7.34
CA GLU A 109 5.72 14.33 -8.07
C GLU A 109 4.34 14.77 -8.55
N ARG A 110 3.57 15.48 -7.71
CA ARG A 110 2.27 16.06 -8.12
C ARG A 110 2.44 17.00 -9.31
N GLU A 111 3.41 17.90 -9.31
CA GLU A 111 3.67 18.81 -10.43
C GLU A 111 3.99 18.07 -11.73
N ARG A 112 4.72 16.95 -11.62
CA ARG A 112 5.00 16.07 -12.76
C ARG A 112 3.74 15.42 -13.30
N LEU A 113 2.91 14.87 -12.42
CA LEU A 113 1.70 14.15 -12.79
C LEU A 113 0.62 15.06 -13.37
N LEU A 114 0.56 16.34 -12.98
CA LEU A 114 -0.30 17.33 -13.61
C LEU A 114 -0.02 17.49 -15.11
N ARG A 115 1.24 17.31 -15.55
CA ARG A 115 1.61 17.33 -16.97
C ARG A 115 1.05 16.14 -17.75
N LEU A 116 0.72 15.04 -17.06
CA LEU A 116 0.04 13.87 -17.64
C LEU A 116 -1.48 14.03 -17.71
N ARG A 117 -2.03 15.18 -17.30
CA ARG A 117 -3.48 15.48 -17.26
C ARG A 117 -4.29 14.48 -16.42
N LEU A 118 -3.65 13.89 -15.40
CA LEU A 118 -4.34 13.06 -14.42
C LEU A 118 -5.30 13.90 -13.58
N PRO A 119 -6.49 13.38 -13.23
CA PRO A 119 -7.35 14.02 -12.26
C PRO A 119 -6.70 13.84 -10.88
N LEU A 120 -6.02 14.86 -10.39
CA LEU A 120 -5.35 14.84 -9.09
C LEU A 120 -6.18 15.63 -8.06
N PRO A 121 -6.95 14.94 -7.20
CA PRO A 121 -7.60 15.56 -6.05
C PRO A 121 -6.60 16.31 -5.15
N ALA A 122 -7.11 17.09 -4.20
CA ALA A 122 -6.26 17.76 -3.22
C ALA A 122 -5.36 16.77 -2.48
N LEU A 123 -4.15 17.21 -2.14
CA LEU A 123 -3.27 16.44 -1.26
C LEU A 123 -3.97 16.23 0.08
N THR A 124 -3.83 15.04 0.64
CA THR A 124 -4.36 14.73 1.96
C THR A 124 -3.22 14.41 2.91
N GLU A 125 -3.39 14.77 4.17
CA GLU A 125 -2.48 14.39 5.25
C GLU A 125 -3.12 13.27 6.05
N GLY A 126 -2.30 12.32 6.46
CA GLY A 126 -2.70 11.24 7.33
C GLY A 126 -1.82 11.21 8.56
N SER A 127 -2.42 10.85 9.69
CA SER A 127 -1.66 10.58 10.89
C SER A 127 -2.31 9.49 11.73
N ARG A 128 -1.50 8.81 12.53
CA ARG A 128 -1.99 7.86 13.52
C ARG A 128 -1.02 7.73 14.69
N THR A 129 -1.59 7.57 15.88
CA THR A 129 -0.81 7.24 17.09
C THR A 129 -0.62 5.73 17.22
N LYS A 130 0.61 5.28 17.37
CA LYS A 130 0.97 3.88 17.66
C LYS A 130 0.69 3.52 19.13
N PRO A 131 0.62 2.24 19.49
CA PRO A 131 0.46 1.82 20.89
C PRO A 131 1.56 2.33 21.85
N ASP A 132 2.77 2.61 21.34
CA ASP A 132 3.88 3.16 22.12
C ASP A 132 3.81 4.70 22.29
N GLY A 133 2.75 5.34 21.79
CA GLY A 133 2.54 6.79 21.85
C GLY A 133 3.25 7.59 20.76
N SER A 134 4.12 6.97 19.94
CA SER A 134 4.72 7.64 18.80
C SER A 134 3.68 7.92 17.70
N ARG A 135 3.89 9.00 16.95
CA ARG A 135 2.98 9.44 15.89
C ARG A 135 3.57 9.09 14.52
N LEU A 136 2.79 8.40 13.70
CA LEU A 136 3.04 8.25 12.27
C LEU A 136 2.36 9.38 11.52
N GLU A 137 3.07 9.95 10.55
CA GLU A 137 2.58 11.04 9.71
C GLU A 137 3.00 10.78 8.26
N TRP A 138 2.12 11.13 7.34
CA TRP A 138 2.34 10.96 5.91
C TRP A 138 1.47 11.91 5.09
N ARG A 139 1.86 12.15 3.85
CA ARG A 139 1.07 12.86 2.85
C ARG A 139 0.67 11.90 1.75
N MET A 140 -0.49 12.11 1.14
CA MET A 140 -1.01 11.24 0.07
C MET A 140 -1.54 12.02 -1.12
N GLN A 141 -1.37 11.41 -2.29
CA GLN A 141 -1.96 11.84 -3.55
C GLN A 141 -2.73 10.68 -4.18
N GLU A 142 -4.04 10.85 -4.34
CA GLU A 142 -4.86 9.96 -5.16
C GLU A 142 -4.66 10.31 -6.65
N LEU A 143 -4.63 9.29 -7.52
CA LEU A 143 -4.37 9.45 -8.97
C LEU A 143 -5.62 9.25 -9.83
N VAL A 144 -6.77 9.12 -9.19
CA VAL A 144 -8.05 8.81 -9.83
C VAL A 144 -9.16 9.61 -9.18
N ALA A 145 -10.24 9.79 -9.92
CA ALA A 145 -11.45 10.42 -9.40
C ALA A 145 -12.06 9.57 -8.27
N ASP A 146 -12.71 10.28 -7.35
CA ASP A 146 -13.22 9.81 -6.07
C ASP A 146 -13.90 8.43 -6.12
N GLY A 147 -13.27 7.42 -5.53
CA GLY A 147 -13.89 6.12 -5.24
C GLY A 147 -13.92 5.10 -6.38
N GLU A 148 -13.53 5.46 -7.61
CA GLU A 148 -13.58 4.54 -8.75
C GLU A 148 -12.46 3.49 -8.72
N PRO A 149 -12.73 2.20 -9.01
CA PRO A 149 -11.67 1.18 -9.12
C PRO A 149 -10.61 1.59 -10.15
N SER A 150 -9.34 1.26 -9.87
CA SER A 150 -8.23 1.70 -10.72
C SER A 150 -7.01 0.79 -10.61
N PRO A 151 -6.27 0.57 -11.72
CA PRO A 151 -4.94 -0.04 -11.65
C PRO A 151 -3.88 0.93 -11.12
N LEU A 152 -4.16 2.23 -11.00
CA LEU A 152 -3.19 3.23 -10.55
C LEU A 152 -3.02 3.21 -9.02
N PRO A 153 -1.79 3.46 -8.51
CA PRO A 153 -1.54 3.51 -7.08
C PRO A 153 -2.09 4.81 -6.46
N PHE A 154 -2.19 4.81 -5.14
CA PHE A 154 -2.02 6.06 -4.38
C PHE A 154 -0.54 6.32 -4.16
N LEU A 155 -0.14 7.58 -4.16
CA LEU A 155 1.21 7.96 -3.78
C LEU A 155 1.26 8.36 -2.32
N ILE A 156 2.30 7.91 -1.62
CA ILE A 156 2.53 8.24 -0.21
C ILE A 156 3.94 8.82 -0.01
N GLU A 157 4.02 9.88 0.78
CA GLU A 157 5.28 10.42 1.29
C GLU A 157 5.28 10.26 2.80
N TRP A 158 6.16 9.39 3.30
CA TRP A 158 6.30 9.13 4.73
C TRP A 158 7.09 10.24 5.41
N GLN A 159 6.59 10.75 6.53
CA GLN A 159 7.26 11.78 7.32
C GLN A 159 7.82 11.21 8.62
N VAL A 160 8.43 10.03 8.54
CA VAL A 160 8.90 9.29 9.71
C VAL A 160 10.30 8.71 9.48
N PRO A 161 11.10 8.48 10.54
CA PRO A 161 12.34 7.72 10.44
C PRO A 161 12.11 6.32 9.86
N ALA A 162 13.13 5.77 9.19
CA ALA A 162 13.04 4.47 8.52
C ALA A 162 12.64 3.32 9.47
N GLU A 163 13.05 3.37 10.72
CA GLU A 163 12.72 2.36 11.74
C GLU A 163 11.25 2.45 12.19
N GLN A 164 10.59 3.57 11.92
CA GLN A 164 9.18 3.77 12.23
C GLN A 164 8.26 3.41 11.06
N TYR A 165 8.79 3.21 9.85
CA TYR A 165 8.07 2.77 8.68
C TYR A 165 7.28 1.48 8.95
N PRO A 166 5.98 1.38 8.61
CA PRO A 166 5.16 0.22 8.94
C PRO A 166 5.69 -1.12 8.43
N GLY A 167 6.35 -1.12 7.26
CA GLY A 167 6.93 -2.34 6.70
C GLY A 167 8.25 -2.76 7.32
N TRP A 168 8.86 -1.93 8.17
CA TRP A 168 10.17 -2.22 8.75
C TRP A 168 10.15 -3.47 9.65
N LEU A 169 11.24 -4.22 9.60
CA LEU A 169 11.52 -5.36 10.47
C LEU A 169 12.96 -5.29 10.98
N PRO A 170 13.29 -5.82 12.16
CA PRO A 170 14.69 -6.01 12.54
C PRO A 170 15.45 -6.89 11.54
N PRO A 171 16.75 -6.69 11.26
CA PRO A 171 17.51 -7.48 10.28
C PRO A 171 17.46 -9.01 10.52
N ALA A 172 17.41 -9.43 11.78
CA ALA A 172 17.34 -10.84 12.17
C ALA A 172 15.92 -11.45 12.10
N ASP A 173 14.90 -10.67 11.77
CA ASP A 173 13.53 -11.17 11.77
C ASP A 173 13.30 -12.19 10.63
N PRO A 174 12.83 -13.41 10.93
CA PRO A 174 12.65 -14.47 9.93
C PRO A 174 11.63 -14.13 8.83
N GLN A 175 10.68 -13.21 9.10
CA GLN A 175 9.69 -12.73 8.14
C GLN A 175 10.32 -11.90 7.02
N ARG A 176 11.55 -11.37 7.22
CA ARG A 176 12.39 -10.81 6.15
C ARG A 176 12.87 -11.87 5.13
N ARG A 177 12.34 -13.08 5.11
CA ARG A 177 12.52 -14.00 3.96
C ARG A 177 11.31 -14.01 3.03
N VAL A 178 10.22 -13.37 3.44
CA VAL A 178 9.10 -13.08 2.56
C VAL A 178 9.38 -11.75 1.84
N ARG A 179 9.22 -11.75 0.51
CA ARG A 179 9.52 -10.60 -0.35
C ARG A 179 8.41 -10.38 -1.33
N PHE A 180 8.02 -9.12 -1.52
CA PHE A 180 7.19 -8.73 -2.65
C PHE A 180 7.88 -9.11 -3.97
N ARG A 181 7.09 -9.58 -4.93
CA ARG A 181 7.57 -9.97 -6.26
C ARG A 181 6.83 -9.26 -7.36
N SER A 182 5.50 -9.28 -7.35
CA SER A 182 4.75 -8.59 -8.38
C SER A 182 3.30 -8.30 -8.02
N LEU A 183 2.73 -7.32 -8.70
CA LEU A 183 1.29 -7.10 -8.85
C LEU A 183 0.82 -7.57 -10.24
N LEU A 184 -0.32 -8.26 -10.27
CA LEU A 184 -1.16 -8.34 -11.46
C LEU A 184 -2.28 -7.33 -11.30
N LEU A 185 -2.35 -6.40 -12.24
CA LEU A 185 -3.38 -5.36 -12.33
C LEU A 185 -4.30 -5.70 -13.50
N SER A 186 -5.49 -5.14 -13.51
CA SER A 186 -6.43 -5.24 -14.62
C SER A 186 -7.00 -3.87 -14.98
N ASP A 187 -7.36 -3.69 -16.25
CA ASP A 187 -8.08 -2.53 -16.77
C ASP A 187 -8.84 -2.92 -18.05
N PRO A 188 -10.01 -2.33 -18.36
CA PRO A 188 -10.70 -2.60 -19.61
C PRO A 188 -9.88 -2.19 -20.85
N ASP A 189 -8.96 -1.24 -20.69
CA ASP A 189 -7.95 -0.87 -21.69
C ASP A 189 -6.54 -1.11 -21.13
N PRO A 190 -6.04 -2.36 -21.19
CA PRO A 190 -4.76 -2.70 -20.60
C PRO A 190 -3.58 -2.03 -21.32
N ALA A 191 -3.73 -1.62 -22.58
CA ALA A 191 -2.70 -0.89 -23.31
C ALA A 191 -2.55 0.54 -22.76
N ARG A 192 -3.67 1.26 -22.60
CA ARG A 192 -3.69 2.58 -21.96
C ARG A 192 -3.19 2.53 -20.53
N ALA A 193 -3.66 1.55 -19.74
CA ALA A 193 -3.22 1.39 -18.35
C ALA A 193 -1.71 1.11 -18.24
N ARG A 194 -1.14 0.24 -19.09
CA ARG A 194 0.32 0.01 -19.14
C ARG A 194 1.09 1.27 -19.49
N SER A 195 0.63 2.05 -20.48
CA SER A 195 1.27 3.31 -20.85
C SER A 195 1.28 4.29 -19.67
N LEU A 196 0.14 4.45 -19.01
CA LEU A 196 -0.01 5.38 -17.90
C LEU A 196 0.78 4.96 -16.67
N LEU A 197 0.77 3.66 -16.33
CA LEU A 197 1.61 3.11 -15.26
C LEU A 197 3.09 3.27 -15.58
N GLY A 198 3.52 3.10 -16.84
CA GLY A 198 4.89 3.40 -17.26
C GLY A 198 5.30 4.85 -16.95
N GLU A 199 4.41 5.80 -17.22
CA GLU A 199 4.63 7.23 -16.91
C GLU A 199 4.60 7.51 -15.40
N VAL A 200 3.61 6.97 -14.67
CA VAL A 200 3.47 7.15 -13.22
C VAL A 200 4.67 6.54 -12.50
N LEU A 201 5.05 5.31 -12.84
CA LEU A 201 6.13 4.55 -12.22
C LEU A 201 7.51 4.86 -12.82
N LYS A 202 7.63 5.92 -13.62
CA LYS A 202 8.90 6.42 -14.18
C LYS A 202 9.70 5.32 -14.91
N GLY A 203 9.00 4.48 -15.67
CA GLY A 203 9.59 3.40 -16.45
C GLY A 203 10.02 2.17 -15.65
N GLN A 204 9.78 2.12 -14.33
CA GLN A 204 10.00 0.89 -13.57
C GLN A 204 9.11 -0.23 -14.11
N ALA A 205 9.68 -1.42 -14.26
CA ALA A 205 9.01 -2.59 -14.83
C ALA A 205 9.47 -3.88 -14.14
N GLY A 206 8.85 -5.01 -14.47
CA GLY A 206 9.26 -6.35 -14.01
C GLY A 206 8.63 -6.80 -12.69
N TRP A 207 7.92 -5.91 -11.99
CA TRP A 207 7.17 -6.21 -10.77
C TRP A 207 5.68 -5.85 -10.88
N TRP A 208 5.21 -5.47 -12.06
CA TRP A 208 3.79 -5.26 -12.34
C TRP A 208 3.47 -5.67 -13.77
N SER A 209 2.23 -6.08 -14.00
CA SER A 209 1.66 -6.34 -15.31
C SER A 209 0.19 -5.96 -15.33
N VAL A 210 -0.36 -5.66 -16.50
CA VAL A 210 -1.79 -5.37 -16.66
C VAL A 210 -2.42 -6.35 -17.65
N GLU A 211 -3.54 -6.94 -17.27
CA GLU A 211 -4.41 -7.74 -18.12
C GLU A 211 -5.74 -7.04 -18.40
N GLU A 212 -6.51 -7.55 -19.38
CA GLU A 212 -7.86 -7.06 -19.65
C GLU A 212 -8.81 -7.52 -18.54
N GLY A 213 -9.60 -6.61 -17.99
CA GLY A 213 -10.59 -6.93 -16.95
C GLY A 213 -11.12 -5.70 -16.23
N GLU A 214 -11.88 -5.90 -15.16
CA GLU A 214 -12.33 -4.79 -14.30
C GLU A 214 -11.14 -4.06 -13.68
N ALA A 215 -11.16 -2.72 -13.66
CA ALA A 215 -10.02 -1.92 -13.23
C ALA A 215 -9.62 -2.20 -11.76
N GLY A 216 -8.38 -2.59 -11.49
CA GLY A 216 -7.95 -2.86 -10.12
C GLY A 216 -6.73 -3.75 -9.97
N VAL A 217 -6.50 -4.21 -8.74
CA VAL A 217 -5.48 -5.23 -8.42
C VAL A 217 -6.15 -6.60 -8.45
N ARG A 218 -5.60 -7.53 -9.24
CA ARG A 218 -6.06 -8.93 -9.33
C ARG A 218 -5.26 -9.87 -8.46
N GLU A 219 -3.95 -9.68 -8.39
CA GLU A 219 -3.08 -10.59 -7.64
C GLU A 219 -1.86 -9.89 -7.06
N VAL A 220 -1.47 -10.32 -5.87
CA VAL A 220 -0.22 -9.97 -5.21
C VAL A 220 0.61 -11.25 -5.07
N ARG A 221 1.83 -11.24 -5.63
CA ARG A 221 2.78 -12.34 -5.52
C ARG A 221 3.88 -12.00 -4.52
N LEU A 222 4.10 -12.90 -3.58
CA LEU A 222 5.23 -12.87 -2.68
C LEU A 222 6.09 -14.12 -2.87
N ALA A 223 7.41 -13.99 -2.76
CA ALA A 223 8.28 -15.14 -2.55
C ALA A 223 8.40 -15.39 -1.05
N GLY A 224 8.33 -16.66 -0.63
CA GLY A 224 8.54 -17.05 0.76
C GLY A 224 9.36 -18.33 0.88
N PRO A 225 9.84 -18.65 2.11
CA PRO A 225 10.69 -19.81 2.35
C PRO A 225 9.98 -21.16 2.15
N ARG A 226 8.64 -21.18 2.12
CA ARG A 226 7.81 -22.37 1.86
C ARG A 226 7.32 -22.45 0.40
N GLY A 227 7.84 -21.60 -0.47
CA GLY A 227 7.39 -21.43 -1.85
C GLY A 227 6.69 -20.08 -2.10
N PRO A 228 6.22 -19.85 -3.34
CA PRO A 228 5.50 -18.62 -3.70
C PRO A 228 4.15 -18.54 -2.99
N ILE A 229 3.81 -17.35 -2.51
CA ILE A 229 2.49 -17.01 -1.95
C ILE A 229 1.76 -16.18 -3.01
N ARG A 230 0.53 -16.57 -3.33
CA ARG A 230 -0.38 -15.85 -4.23
C ARG A 230 -1.61 -15.44 -3.45
N LEU A 231 -1.91 -14.15 -3.47
CA LEU A 231 -3.14 -13.58 -2.92
C LEU A 231 -3.89 -12.99 -4.11
N SER A 232 -5.09 -13.49 -4.41
CA SER A 232 -5.79 -13.12 -5.65
C SER A 232 -7.26 -12.81 -5.35
N SER A 233 -7.80 -11.75 -5.95
CA SER A 233 -9.26 -11.54 -5.98
C SER A 233 -9.90 -12.66 -6.79
N VAL A 234 -10.94 -13.26 -6.23
CA VAL A 234 -11.66 -14.39 -6.83
C VAL A 234 -12.26 -13.98 -8.19
#